data_AF-A0A7S0GJN8-F1
#
_entry.id   AF-A0A7S0GJN8-F1
#
_cell.length_a   1.000
_cell.length_b   1.000
_cell.length_c   1.000
_cell.angle_alpha   90.00
_cell.angle_beta   90.00
_cell.angle_gamma   90.00
#
_symmetry.space_group_name_H-M   'P 1'
#
loop_
_entity.id
_entity.type
_entity.pdbx_description
1 polymer ?
#
loop_
_entity_poly.entity_id
_entity_poly.type
_entity_poly.pdbx_seq_one_letter_code
_entity_poly.pdbx_strand_id
1 'polypeptide(L)'
;ILTNMRSLRQYTLVLSCTLLGLLSPVVSLVTHPTGDVARHAKKPAKTELRALAQHAAAAASLFDNMRGPASMIAGSIVPLGFLAKLPEPADGQVEGLFGLTLRRMYVLVTVASLTNVLLSVMYSTVASNQLTETFVAPAASVWCLIQRDFNLAWLGTNAHFIAGIFGFMWMVGTRAYLSVTASGQPCMVAASAVGMAVSGLLLMVSVVNRGVAAGGGGEMTYGSNFLALISRYFVLLLKQATSSKTFGPLQLAAVVIASVSTVVGVTAAIRGSVSSKNN
;
A
#
# COMPACT_ATOMS: atom_id res chain seq x y z
N ILE A 1 -14.21 25.80 -23.55
CA ILE A 1 -13.26 26.18 -22.47
C ILE A 1 -13.78 25.77 -21.08
N LEU A 2 -15.02 26.08 -20.71
CA LEU A 2 -15.60 25.72 -19.39
C LEU A 2 -15.81 24.21 -19.14
N THR A 3 -16.01 23.39 -20.20
CA THR A 3 -16.10 21.93 -20.11
C THR A 3 -14.76 21.25 -19.81
N ASN A 4 -13.64 21.85 -20.19
CA ASN A 4 -12.29 21.32 -19.92
C ASN A 4 -11.86 21.49 -18.46
N MET A 5 -12.39 22.50 -17.75
CA MET A 5 -12.00 22.75 -16.35
C MET A 5 -12.66 21.79 -15.34
N ARG A 6 -13.82 21.20 -15.68
CA ARG A 6 -14.48 20.20 -14.82
C ARG A 6 -13.70 18.88 -14.77
N SER A 7 -13.11 18.50 -15.91
CA SER A 7 -12.28 17.30 -16.05
C SER A 7 -10.97 17.42 -15.24
N LEU A 8 -10.31 18.59 -15.28
CA LEU A 8 -9.08 18.83 -14.51
C LEU A 8 -9.31 18.76 -12.98
N ARG A 9 -10.43 19.28 -12.49
CA ARG A 9 -10.82 19.18 -11.07
C ARG A 9 -11.05 17.73 -10.63
N GLN A 10 -11.67 16.90 -11.47
CA GLN A 10 -11.87 15.48 -11.17
C GLN A 10 -10.55 14.69 -11.12
N TYR A 11 -9.59 15.01 -12.00
CA TYR A 11 -8.27 14.37 -11.97
C TYR A 11 -7.43 14.78 -10.76
N THR A 12 -7.53 16.03 -10.35
CA THR A 12 -6.86 16.50 -9.12
C THR A 12 -7.43 15.77 -7.91
N LEU A 13 -8.74 15.48 -7.88
CA LEU A 13 -9.40 14.78 -6.78
C LEU A 13 -9.03 13.28 -6.70
N VAL A 14 -8.97 12.57 -7.83
CA VAL A 14 -8.58 11.15 -7.86
C VAL A 14 -7.10 10.96 -7.52
N LEU A 15 -6.24 11.83 -8.06
CA LEU A 15 -4.79 11.80 -7.80
C LEU A 15 -4.46 12.27 -6.39
N SER A 16 -5.17 13.27 -5.86
CA SER A 16 -5.03 13.68 -4.46
C SER A 16 -5.56 12.62 -3.50
N CYS A 17 -6.60 11.86 -3.81
CA CYS A 17 -7.01 10.72 -2.96
C CYS A 17 -5.95 9.60 -2.92
N THR A 18 -5.20 9.36 -4.01
CA THR A 18 -4.12 8.36 -4.03
C THR A 18 -2.83 8.87 -3.40
N LEU A 19 -2.46 10.15 -3.59
CA LEU A 19 -1.28 10.75 -2.94
C LEU A 19 -1.52 11.16 -1.48
N LEU A 20 -2.70 11.66 -1.11
CA LEU A 20 -3.07 11.91 0.28
C LEU A 20 -3.24 10.58 1.03
N GLY A 21 -3.64 9.48 0.40
CA GLY A 21 -3.56 8.16 1.02
C GLY A 21 -2.14 7.76 1.46
N LEU A 22 -1.11 8.26 0.76
CA LEU A 22 0.31 7.99 1.02
C LEU A 22 1.01 9.07 1.86
N LEU A 23 0.53 10.33 1.87
CA LEU A 23 1.13 11.48 2.56
C LEU A 23 0.30 12.04 3.73
N SER A 24 -0.99 11.69 3.85
CA SER A 24 -1.89 12.19 4.91
C SER A 24 -1.61 11.66 6.34
N PRO A 25 -0.96 10.51 6.60
CA PRO A 25 -0.75 10.12 8.00
C PRO A 25 0.23 11.05 8.74
N VAL A 26 0.94 11.95 8.05
CA VAL A 26 1.87 12.91 8.69
C VAL A 26 1.17 14.17 9.20
N VAL A 27 0.07 14.61 8.58
CA VAL A 27 -0.54 15.92 8.90
C VAL A 27 -1.73 15.82 9.87
N SER A 28 -2.40 14.67 9.99
CA SER A 28 -3.52 14.48 10.94
C SER A 28 -3.11 13.84 12.28
N LEU A 29 -1.81 13.75 12.59
CA LEU A 29 -1.33 13.08 13.81
C LEU A 29 -1.37 13.97 15.07
N VAL A 30 -1.97 15.15 14.99
CA VAL A 30 -2.19 16.06 16.13
C VAL A 30 -3.67 16.41 16.12
N THR A 31 -4.33 16.17 17.25
CA THR A 31 -5.76 16.39 17.56
C THR A 31 -6.76 15.38 16.99
N HIS A 32 -6.93 14.25 17.69
CA HIS A 32 -8.30 13.85 18.03
C HIS A 32 -8.34 13.28 19.46
N PRO A 33 -9.13 13.89 20.37
CA PRO A 33 -9.43 13.27 21.64
C PRO A 33 -10.30 12.05 21.38
N THR A 34 -9.93 10.95 22.02
CA THR A 34 -10.67 9.69 22.09
C THR A 34 -12.08 9.97 22.61
N GLY A 35 -13.06 10.05 21.72
CA GLY A 35 -14.48 10.07 22.07
C GLY A 35 -14.92 8.69 22.56
N ASP A 36 -15.54 8.69 23.74
CA ASP A 36 -16.04 7.52 24.47
C ASP A 36 -17.01 6.68 23.63
N VAL A 37 -16.49 5.60 23.04
CA VAL A 37 -17.33 4.46 22.67
C VAL A 37 -17.55 3.67 23.94
N ALA A 38 -18.73 3.86 24.53
CA ALA A 38 -19.24 3.05 25.64
C ALA A 38 -19.23 1.56 25.23
N ARG A 39 -18.11 0.88 25.51
CA ARG A 39 -17.99 -0.56 25.41
C ARG A 39 -18.82 -1.15 26.53
N HIS A 40 -19.77 -2.02 26.18
CA HIS A 40 -20.32 -2.98 27.10
C HIS A 40 -19.19 -3.63 27.89
N ALA A 41 -19.12 -3.34 29.19
CA ALA A 41 -18.17 -3.92 30.10
C ALA A 41 -18.41 -5.43 30.15
N LYS A 42 -17.67 -6.16 29.32
CA LYS A 42 -17.63 -7.61 29.35
C LYS A 42 -17.00 -7.99 30.69
N LYS A 43 -17.79 -8.69 31.51
CA LYS A 43 -17.45 -9.24 32.83
C LYS A 43 -15.97 -9.65 32.88
N PRO A 44 -15.17 -9.19 33.86
CA PRO A 44 -13.75 -9.50 33.92
C PRO A 44 -13.59 -11.02 33.94
N ALA A 45 -13.06 -11.56 32.84
CA ALA A 45 -12.69 -12.96 32.78
C ALA A 45 -11.66 -13.18 33.89
N LYS A 46 -11.88 -14.20 34.71
CA LYS A 46 -10.88 -14.69 35.66
C LYS A 46 -9.54 -14.73 34.93
N THR A 47 -8.53 -14.08 35.47
CA THR A 47 -7.14 -14.12 35.02
C THR A 47 -6.65 -15.56 35.16
N GLU A 48 -7.08 -16.45 34.27
CA GLU A 48 -6.39 -17.69 34.02
C GLU A 48 -4.98 -17.29 33.63
N LEU A 49 -4.04 -17.77 34.42
CA LEU A 49 -2.61 -17.66 34.20
C LEU A 49 -2.33 -18.42 32.90
N ARG A 50 -2.53 -17.75 31.76
CA ARG A 50 -2.35 -18.36 30.45
C ARG A 50 -0.92 -18.87 30.38
N ALA A 51 -0.78 -20.18 30.26
CA ALA A 51 0.51 -20.81 30.16
C ALA A 51 1.30 -20.17 29.00
N LEU A 52 2.48 -19.63 29.30
CA LEU A 52 3.38 -19.09 28.29
C LEU A 52 3.89 -20.25 27.45
N ALA A 53 3.75 -20.16 26.14
CA ALA A 53 4.19 -21.20 25.21
C ALA A 53 5.10 -20.63 24.13
N GLN A 54 5.81 -21.52 23.43
CA GLN A 54 6.62 -21.13 22.29
C GLN A 54 5.72 -20.96 21.06
N HIS A 55 5.70 -19.76 20.49
CA HIS A 55 4.84 -19.38 19.37
C HIS A 55 5.61 -18.92 18.13
N ALA A 56 6.94 -19.01 18.16
CA ALA A 56 7.80 -18.50 17.09
C ALA A 56 7.50 -19.13 15.72
N ALA A 57 7.33 -20.46 15.64
CA ALA A 57 7.02 -21.15 14.38
C ALA A 57 5.68 -20.72 13.77
N ALA A 58 4.64 -20.55 14.59
CA ALA A 58 3.35 -20.06 14.13
C ALA A 58 3.41 -18.60 13.66
N ALA A 59 4.18 -17.74 14.35
CA ALA A 59 4.42 -16.38 13.90
C ALA A 59 5.18 -16.33 12.57
N ALA A 60 6.20 -17.18 12.39
CA ALA A 60 6.98 -17.25 11.14
C ALA A 60 6.10 -17.65 9.96
N SER A 61 5.20 -18.63 10.16
CA SER A 61 4.22 -19.02 9.15
C SER A 61 3.31 -17.86 8.72
N LEU A 62 2.92 -16.96 9.63
CA LEU A 62 2.13 -15.77 9.26
C LEU A 62 2.90 -14.80 8.36
N PHE A 63 4.19 -14.60 8.60
CA PHE A 63 5.05 -13.79 7.72
C PHE A 63 5.24 -14.47 6.35
N ASP A 64 5.47 -15.78 6.33
CA ASP A 64 5.63 -16.57 5.11
C ASP A 64 4.37 -16.54 4.22
N ASN A 65 3.18 -16.53 4.83
CA ASN A 65 1.91 -16.40 4.13
C ASN A 65 1.82 -15.11 3.30
N MET A 66 2.52 -14.05 3.69
CA MET A 66 2.59 -12.81 2.91
C MET A 66 3.76 -12.81 1.91
N ARG A 67 4.88 -13.46 2.26
CA ARG A 67 6.08 -13.50 1.41
C ARG A 67 5.82 -14.13 0.05
N GLY A 68 5.17 -15.29 0.02
CA GLY A 68 4.90 -16.02 -1.23
C GLY A 68 4.10 -15.19 -2.23
N PRO A 69 2.89 -14.74 -1.87
CA PRO A 69 2.08 -13.88 -2.74
C PRO A 69 2.78 -12.57 -3.14
N ALA A 70 3.50 -11.92 -2.21
CA ALA A 70 4.25 -10.70 -2.52
C ALA A 70 5.34 -10.93 -3.58
N SER A 71 6.08 -12.03 -3.48
CA SER A 71 7.09 -12.42 -4.47
C SER A 71 6.49 -12.73 -5.83
N MET A 72 5.33 -13.40 -5.89
CA MET A 72 4.61 -13.66 -7.15
C MET A 72 4.17 -12.36 -7.83
N ILE A 73 3.66 -11.39 -7.06
CA ILE A 73 3.28 -10.08 -7.58
C ILE A 73 4.52 -9.30 -8.04
N ALA A 74 5.62 -9.33 -7.29
CA ALA A 74 6.87 -8.71 -7.71
C ALA A 74 7.36 -9.27 -9.06
N GLY A 75 7.30 -10.60 -9.21
CA GLY A 75 7.65 -11.29 -10.44
C GLY A 75 6.75 -10.94 -11.63
N SER A 76 5.47 -10.60 -11.40
CA SER A 76 4.54 -10.18 -12.46
C SER A 76 4.65 -8.70 -12.81
N ILE A 77 5.04 -7.84 -11.85
CA ILE A 77 5.23 -6.40 -12.08
C ILE A 77 6.35 -6.15 -13.09
N VAL A 78 7.46 -6.90 -13.05
CA VAL A 78 8.59 -6.67 -13.95
C VAL A 78 8.22 -6.78 -15.43
N PRO A 79 7.65 -7.91 -15.92
CA PRO A 79 7.25 -8.02 -17.32
C PRO A 79 6.12 -7.05 -17.67
N LEU A 80 5.14 -6.86 -16.77
CA LEU A 80 3.99 -5.99 -17.04
C LEU A 80 4.38 -4.50 -17.11
N GLY A 81 5.28 -4.08 -16.24
CA GLY A 81 5.63 -2.70 -15.97
C GLY A 81 6.80 -2.16 -16.79
N PHE A 82 7.79 -3.01 -17.11
CA PHE A 82 9.02 -2.58 -17.78
C PHE A 82 9.24 -3.21 -19.15
N LEU A 83 8.89 -4.49 -19.34
CA LEU A 83 9.21 -5.21 -20.57
C LEU A 83 8.12 -5.08 -21.63
N ALA A 84 6.85 -5.10 -21.20
CA ALA A 84 5.73 -5.04 -22.12
C ALA A 84 5.39 -3.58 -22.45
N LYS A 85 5.72 -3.15 -23.68
CA LYS A 85 5.38 -1.81 -24.20
C LYS A 85 3.88 -1.52 -23.99
N LEU A 86 3.56 -0.28 -23.61
CA LEU A 86 2.16 0.15 -23.53
C LEU A 86 1.58 0.26 -24.95
N PRO A 87 0.33 -0.16 -25.19
CA PRO A 87 -0.32 -0.04 -26.49
C PRO A 87 -0.24 1.39 -27.02
N GLU A 88 0.15 1.60 -28.27
CA GLU A 88 0.19 2.93 -28.88
C GLU A 88 -1.20 3.32 -29.40
N PRO A 89 -1.54 4.62 -29.42
CA PRO A 89 -2.77 5.06 -30.08
C PRO A 89 -2.74 4.62 -31.56
N ALA A 90 -3.91 4.32 -32.13
CA ALA A 90 -4.02 3.98 -33.55
C ALA A 90 -3.52 5.13 -34.45
N ASP A 91 -3.02 4.79 -35.64
CA ASP A 91 -2.44 5.75 -36.57
C ASP A 91 -3.40 6.94 -36.82
N GLY A 92 -2.87 8.16 -36.67
CA GLY A 92 -3.63 9.39 -36.83
C GLY A 92 -4.52 9.79 -35.64
N GLN A 93 -4.62 8.98 -34.58
CA GLN A 93 -5.33 9.37 -33.36
C GLN A 93 -4.42 10.14 -32.40
N VAL A 94 -4.79 11.38 -32.11
CA VAL A 94 -4.12 12.19 -31.09
C VAL A 94 -4.57 11.72 -29.70
N GLU A 95 -3.61 11.25 -28.91
CA GLU A 95 -3.89 10.85 -27.53
C GLU A 95 -4.29 12.06 -26.68
N GLY A 96 -5.41 11.93 -25.95
CA GLY A 96 -5.85 12.98 -25.03
C GLY A 96 -4.89 13.17 -23.84
N LEU A 97 -4.97 14.33 -23.20
CA LEU A 97 -4.18 14.69 -22.01
C LEU A 97 -4.21 13.60 -20.92
N PHE A 98 -5.36 12.96 -20.75
CA PHE A 98 -5.54 11.90 -19.76
C PHE A 98 -4.71 10.65 -20.09
N GLY A 99 -4.72 10.18 -21.34
CA GLY A 99 -3.92 9.02 -21.78
C GLY A 99 -2.42 9.29 -21.62
N LEU A 100 -1.96 10.47 -22.06
CA LEU A 100 -0.57 10.91 -21.87
C LEU A 100 -0.16 10.92 -20.40
N THR A 101 -1.04 11.42 -19.52
CA THR A 101 -0.78 11.45 -18.08
C THR A 101 -0.74 10.04 -17.49
N LEU A 102 -1.66 9.17 -17.88
CA LEU A 102 -1.68 7.77 -17.45
C LEU A 102 -0.39 7.05 -17.82
N ARG A 103 0.12 7.21 -19.06
CA ARG A 103 1.38 6.59 -19.50
C ARG A 103 2.57 7.02 -18.64
N ARG A 104 2.65 8.30 -18.30
CA ARG A 104 3.75 8.84 -17.48
C ARG A 104 3.66 8.37 -16.03
N MET A 105 2.45 8.40 -15.48
CA MET A 105 2.17 7.90 -14.13
C MET A 105 2.39 6.38 -14.03
N TYR A 106 2.18 5.63 -15.11
CA TYR A 106 2.35 4.18 -15.15
C TYR A 106 3.74 3.74 -14.70
N VAL A 107 4.80 4.39 -15.18
CA VAL A 107 6.18 4.07 -14.82
C VAL A 107 6.44 4.37 -13.34
N LEU A 108 5.98 5.52 -12.85
CA LEU A 108 6.13 5.89 -11.44
C LEU A 108 5.41 4.91 -10.51
N VAL A 109 4.17 4.54 -10.85
CA VAL A 109 3.38 3.57 -10.09
C VAL A 109 4.01 2.18 -10.18
N THR A 110 4.58 1.80 -11.32
CA THR A 110 5.30 0.52 -11.47
C THR A 110 6.47 0.41 -10.50
N VAL A 111 7.35 1.43 -10.48
CA VAL A 111 8.50 1.45 -9.58
C VAL A 111 8.03 1.45 -8.12
N ALA A 112 7.09 2.32 -7.76
CA ALA A 112 6.56 2.38 -6.40
C ALA A 112 5.91 1.05 -5.97
N SER A 113 5.13 0.43 -6.85
CA SER A 113 4.48 -0.86 -6.60
C SER A 113 5.51 -1.96 -6.36
N LEU A 114 6.51 -2.07 -7.24
CA LEU A 114 7.59 -3.05 -7.13
C LEU A 114 8.37 -2.89 -5.82
N THR A 115 8.76 -1.65 -5.49
CA THR A 115 9.49 -1.38 -4.25
C THR A 115 8.66 -1.77 -3.02
N ASN A 116 7.36 -1.48 -3.02
CA ASN A 116 6.47 -1.85 -1.91
C ASN A 116 6.37 -3.38 -1.76
N VAL A 117 6.13 -4.14 -2.82
CA VAL A 117 6.08 -5.62 -2.67
C VAL A 117 7.43 -6.21 -2.26
N LEU A 118 8.56 -5.65 -2.71
CA LEU A 118 9.89 -6.08 -2.28
C LEU A 118 10.17 -5.74 -0.81
N LEU A 119 9.72 -4.58 -0.32
CA LEU A 119 9.80 -4.24 1.11
C LEU A 119 8.96 -5.20 1.95
N SER A 120 7.76 -5.58 1.48
CA SER A 120 6.95 -6.59 2.16
C SER A 120 7.68 -7.94 2.26
N VAL A 121 8.27 -8.40 1.15
CA VAL A 121 9.11 -9.62 1.13
C VAL A 121 10.26 -9.48 2.12
N MET A 122 11.00 -8.38 2.09
CA MET A 122 12.14 -8.15 2.97
C MET A 122 11.76 -8.17 4.46
N TYR A 123 10.73 -7.43 4.87
CA TYR A 123 10.24 -7.45 6.25
C TYR A 123 9.84 -8.86 6.68
N SER A 124 9.12 -9.59 5.82
CA SER A 124 8.68 -10.95 6.13
C SER A 124 9.85 -11.93 6.25
N THR A 125 10.88 -11.80 5.41
CA THR A 125 12.06 -12.67 5.41
C THR A 125 12.88 -12.44 6.66
N VAL A 126 13.20 -11.18 6.97
CA VAL A 126 13.99 -10.85 8.16
C VAL A 126 13.26 -11.28 9.44
N ALA A 127 11.95 -11.05 9.53
CA ALA A 127 11.17 -11.46 10.69
C ALA A 127 11.12 -12.99 10.86
N SER A 128 10.87 -13.76 9.79
CA SER A 128 10.87 -15.22 9.89
C SER A 128 12.25 -15.76 10.25
N ASN A 129 13.34 -15.24 9.66
CA ASN A 129 14.68 -15.68 10.03
C ASN A 129 14.98 -15.43 11.50
N GLN A 130 14.62 -14.26 12.03
CA GLN A 130 14.76 -13.97 13.47
C GLN A 130 13.94 -14.94 14.32
N LEU A 131 12.69 -15.24 13.93
CA LEU A 131 11.83 -16.18 14.64
C LEU A 131 12.37 -17.63 14.61
N THR A 132 13.13 -18.01 13.60
CA THR A 132 13.68 -19.37 13.45
C THR A 132 15.09 -19.53 14.02
N GLU A 133 15.92 -18.49 13.94
CA GLU A 133 17.36 -18.56 14.23
C GLU A 133 17.71 -18.02 15.62
N THR A 134 16.82 -17.22 16.24
CA THR A 134 17.09 -16.62 17.55
C THR A 134 16.20 -17.20 18.64
N PHE A 135 16.66 -17.12 19.88
CA PHE A 135 15.82 -17.45 21.03
C PHE A 135 14.72 -16.40 21.19
N VAL A 136 13.48 -16.83 21.01
CA VAL A 136 12.29 -16.00 21.20
C VAL A 136 11.64 -16.36 22.54
N ALA A 137 11.48 -15.36 23.41
CA ALA A 137 10.87 -15.57 24.72
C ALA A 137 9.40 -16.05 24.58
N PRO A 138 8.96 -17.03 25.39
CA PRO A 138 7.58 -17.51 25.39
C PRO A 138 6.56 -16.37 25.53
N ALA A 139 5.39 -16.57 24.95
CA ALA A 139 4.31 -15.60 24.95
C ALA A 139 2.97 -16.27 25.24
N ALA A 140 1.97 -15.49 25.65
CA ALA A 140 0.61 -16.00 25.89
C ALA A 140 -0.16 -16.32 24.61
N SER A 141 0.29 -15.80 23.46
CA SER A 141 -0.25 -16.08 22.13
C SER A 141 0.72 -15.61 21.04
N VAL A 142 0.50 -16.07 19.81
CA VAL A 142 1.22 -15.59 18.61
C VAL A 142 1.13 -14.06 18.48
N TRP A 143 -0.03 -13.48 18.77
CA TRP A 143 -0.20 -12.03 18.66
C TRP A 143 0.47 -11.23 19.75
N CYS A 144 0.49 -11.75 20.97
CA CYS A 144 1.27 -11.15 22.05
C CYS A 144 2.76 -11.11 21.67
N LEU A 145 3.27 -12.21 21.12
CA LEU A 145 4.64 -12.28 20.59
C LEU A 145 4.89 -11.23 19.50
N ILE A 146 4.05 -11.19 18.46
CA ILE A 146 4.22 -10.24 17.35
C ILE A 146 4.15 -8.79 17.85
N GLN A 147 3.21 -8.45 18.72
CA GLN A 147 3.08 -7.08 19.21
C GLN A 147 4.22 -6.63 20.12
N ARG A 148 4.81 -7.58 20.88
CA ARG A 148 5.93 -7.32 21.77
C ARG A 148 7.23 -7.11 20.98
N ASP A 149 7.55 -8.04 20.09
CA ASP A 149 8.90 -8.13 19.52
C ASP A 149 8.96 -7.81 18.02
N PHE A 150 7.88 -8.05 17.27
CA PHE A 150 7.86 -8.01 15.80
C PHE A 150 6.84 -7.01 15.23
N ASN A 151 6.42 -6.03 16.03
CA ASN A 151 5.26 -5.19 15.72
C ASN A 151 5.49 -4.36 14.45
N LEU A 152 6.66 -3.72 14.36
CA LEU A 152 7.03 -2.93 13.20
C LEU A 152 7.18 -3.80 11.94
N ALA A 153 7.79 -4.98 12.07
CA ALA A 153 7.96 -5.89 10.95
C ALA A 153 6.59 -6.37 10.42
N TRP A 154 5.68 -6.74 11.32
CA TRP A 154 4.32 -7.14 10.97
C TRP A 154 3.57 -6.02 10.25
N LEU A 155 3.59 -4.80 10.81
CA LEU A 155 2.95 -3.65 10.21
C LEU A 155 3.57 -3.28 8.86
N GLY A 156 4.91 -3.34 8.76
CA GLY A 156 5.65 -3.06 7.53
C GLY A 156 5.33 -4.05 6.42
N THR A 157 5.34 -5.36 6.71
CA THR A 157 4.93 -6.40 5.76
C THR A 157 3.54 -6.12 5.21
N ASN A 158 2.55 -5.91 6.09
CA ASN A 158 1.17 -5.72 5.66
C ASN A 158 0.95 -4.38 4.93
N ALA A 159 1.50 -3.27 5.45
CA ALA A 159 1.33 -1.94 4.84
C ALA A 159 1.91 -1.89 3.42
N HIS A 160 3.13 -2.39 3.25
CA HIS A 160 3.79 -2.42 1.96
C HIS A 160 3.15 -3.43 1.00
N PHE A 161 2.72 -4.60 1.47
CA PHE A 161 2.00 -5.56 0.64
C PHE A 161 0.74 -4.95 0.04
N ILE A 162 -0.08 -4.29 0.88
CA ILE A 162 -1.30 -3.61 0.46
C ILE A 162 -0.96 -2.51 -0.54
N ALA A 163 -0.02 -1.61 -0.23
CA ALA A 163 0.39 -0.53 -1.12
C ALA A 163 0.88 -1.05 -2.48
N GLY A 164 1.61 -2.17 -2.49
CA GLY A 164 2.03 -2.88 -3.69
C GLY A 164 0.85 -3.41 -4.52
N ILE A 165 -0.13 -4.05 -3.89
CA ILE A 165 -1.35 -4.51 -4.58
C ILE A 165 -2.12 -3.34 -5.21
N PHE A 166 -2.24 -2.22 -4.51
CA PHE A 166 -2.87 -1.02 -5.06
C PHE A 166 -2.19 -0.54 -6.34
N GLY A 167 -0.84 -0.45 -6.32
CA GLY A 167 -0.06 -0.09 -7.49
C GLY A 167 -0.18 -1.10 -8.62
N PHE A 168 -0.15 -2.40 -8.31
CA PHE A 168 -0.31 -3.47 -9.29
C PHE A 168 -1.69 -3.42 -9.97
N MET A 169 -2.77 -3.30 -9.20
CA MET A 169 -4.13 -3.20 -9.76
C MET A 169 -4.32 -1.92 -10.59
N TRP A 170 -3.70 -0.81 -10.17
CA TRP A 170 -3.66 0.41 -10.97
C TRP A 170 -2.97 0.20 -12.32
N MET A 171 -1.84 -0.52 -12.35
CA MET A 171 -1.14 -0.86 -13.59
C MET A 171 -2.03 -1.72 -14.51
N VAL A 172 -2.67 -2.76 -13.97
CA VAL A 172 -3.59 -3.63 -14.73
C VAL A 172 -4.72 -2.80 -15.34
N GLY A 173 -5.38 -1.95 -14.54
CA GLY A 173 -6.45 -1.07 -15.01
C GLY A 173 -5.98 -0.06 -16.07
N THR A 174 -4.81 0.56 -15.87
CA THR A 174 -4.23 1.52 -16.82
C THR A 174 -3.90 0.85 -18.15
N ARG A 175 -3.28 -0.33 -18.11
CA ARG A 175 -2.95 -1.07 -19.33
C ARG A 175 -4.21 -1.51 -20.07
N ALA A 176 -5.21 -2.04 -19.36
CA ALA A 176 -6.48 -2.43 -19.95
C ALA A 176 -7.19 -1.23 -20.60
N TYR A 177 -7.22 -0.08 -19.94
CA TYR A 177 -7.73 1.16 -20.50
C TYR A 177 -7.02 1.53 -21.80
N LEU A 178 -5.69 1.62 -21.78
CA LEU A 178 -4.90 2.03 -22.94
C LEU A 178 -5.04 1.04 -24.10
N SER A 179 -5.11 -0.26 -23.82
CA SER A 179 -5.35 -1.29 -24.86
C SER A 179 -6.69 -1.08 -25.55
N VAL A 180 -7.76 -0.89 -24.80
CA VAL A 180 -9.11 -0.72 -25.38
C VAL A 180 -9.18 0.58 -26.19
N THR A 181 -8.61 1.67 -25.68
CA THR A 181 -8.58 2.95 -26.41
C THR A 181 -7.71 2.88 -27.67
N ALA A 182 -6.59 2.18 -27.62
CA ALA A 182 -5.71 1.97 -28.78
C ALA A 182 -6.41 1.20 -29.91
N SER A 183 -7.31 0.27 -29.57
CA SER A 183 -8.09 -0.49 -30.53
C SER A 183 -9.29 0.29 -31.13
N GLY A 184 -9.45 1.57 -30.81
CA GLY A 184 -10.57 2.39 -31.31
C GLY A 184 -11.94 1.96 -30.79
N GLN A 185 -11.98 1.16 -29.72
CA GLN A 185 -13.22 0.66 -29.14
C GLN A 185 -13.98 1.77 -28.39
N PRO A 186 -15.31 1.64 -28.21
CA PRO A 186 -16.09 2.64 -27.49
C PRO A 186 -15.58 2.89 -26.07
N CYS A 187 -15.66 4.14 -25.61
CA CYS A 187 -15.23 4.57 -24.27
C CYS A 187 -15.86 3.74 -23.14
N MET A 188 -17.09 3.25 -23.33
CA MET A 188 -17.76 2.38 -22.36
C MET A 188 -17.02 1.06 -22.11
N VAL A 189 -16.37 0.49 -23.12
CA VAL A 189 -15.58 -0.74 -22.97
C VAL A 189 -14.30 -0.46 -22.18
N ALA A 190 -13.68 0.70 -22.37
CA ALA A 190 -12.50 1.10 -21.60
C ALA A 190 -12.87 1.34 -20.13
N ALA A 191 -14.01 2.00 -19.90
CA ALA A 191 -14.54 2.23 -18.56
C ALA A 191 -14.89 0.92 -17.83
N SER A 192 -15.47 -0.07 -18.53
CA SER A 192 -15.79 -1.37 -17.92
C SER A 192 -14.53 -2.15 -17.55
N ALA A 193 -13.49 -2.12 -18.39
CA ALA A 193 -12.21 -2.77 -18.09
C ALA A 193 -11.54 -2.18 -16.83
N VAL A 194 -11.51 -0.85 -16.70
CA VAL A 194 -11.04 -0.19 -15.48
C VAL A 194 -11.94 -0.51 -14.29
N GLY A 195 -13.27 -0.53 -14.49
CA GLY A 195 -14.25 -0.87 -13.45
C GLY A 195 -14.03 -2.26 -12.87
N MET A 196 -13.67 -3.25 -13.69
CA MET A 196 -13.30 -4.59 -13.21
C MET A 196 -12.05 -4.57 -12.32
N ALA A 197 -11.01 -3.84 -12.73
CA ALA A 197 -9.79 -3.71 -11.92
C ALA A 197 -10.08 -3.01 -10.57
N VAL A 198 -10.89 -1.94 -10.58
CA VAL A 198 -11.30 -1.22 -9.37
C VAL A 198 -12.15 -2.10 -8.46
N SER A 199 -13.11 -2.86 -9.02
CA SER A 199 -13.94 -3.79 -8.26
C SER A 199 -13.09 -4.86 -7.55
N GLY A 200 -12.15 -5.48 -8.28
CA GLY A 200 -11.21 -6.45 -7.71
C GLY A 200 -10.38 -5.85 -6.57
N LEU A 201 -9.88 -4.63 -6.75
CA LEU A 201 -9.13 -3.91 -5.72
C LEU A 201 -10.00 -3.64 -4.46
N LEU A 202 -11.24 -3.17 -4.64
CA LEU A 202 -12.15 -2.91 -3.51
C LEU A 202 -12.47 -4.20 -2.73
N LEU A 203 -12.62 -5.32 -3.43
CA LEU A 203 -12.81 -6.63 -2.78
C LEU A 203 -11.58 -7.06 -1.99
N MET A 204 -10.37 -6.89 -2.54
CA MET A 204 -9.12 -7.16 -1.81
C MET A 204 -9.01 -6.30 -0.55
N VAL A 205 -9.31 -5.00 -0.65
CA VAL A 205 -9.32 -4.07 0.49
C VAL A 205 -10.35 -4.48 1.55
N SER A 206 -11.53 -4.94 1.13
CA SER A 206 -12.56 -5.44 2.04
C SER A 206 -12.10 -6.69 2.82
N VAL A 207 -11.43 -7.62 2.15
CA VAL A 207 -10.83 -8.80 2.81
C VAL A 207 -9.77 -8.38 3.83
N VAL A 208 -8.87 -7.48 3.44
CA VAL A 208 -7.83 -6.95 4.34
C VAL A 208 -8.44 -6.22 5.53
N ASN A 209 -9.43 -5.36 5.32
CA ASN A 209 -10.12 -4.63 6.39
C ASN A 209 -10.75 -5.57 7.41
N ARG A 210 -11.42 -6.63 6.94
CA ARG A 210 -11.96 -7.66 7.83
C ARG A 210 -10.86 -8.36 8.62
N GLY A 211 -9.72 -8.68 7.98
CA GLY A 211 -8.56 -9.24 8.66
C GLY A 211 -7.98 -8.32 9.73
N VAL A 212 -7.79 -7.04 9.41
CA VAL A 212 -7.26 -6.04 10.36
C VAL A 212 -8.20 -5.82 11.54
N ALA A 213 -9.51 -5.73 11.27
CA ALA A 213 -10.54 -5.53 12.29
C ALA A 213 -10.74 -6.74 13.20
N ALA A 214 -10.72 -7.96 12.63
CA ALA A 214 -10.75 -9.20 13.40
C ALA A 214 -9.47 -9.39 14.24
N GLY A 215 -8.35 -8.84 13.74
CA GLY A 215 -7.06 -8.95 14.38
C GLY A 215 -6.72 -10.40 14.68
N GLY A 216 -6.26 -10.63 15.91
CA GLY A 216 -5.77 -11.93 16.32
C GLY A 216 -6.76 -12.90 16.94
N GLY A 217 -8.06 -12.61 16.87
CA GLY A 217 -9.09 -13.34 17.62
C GLY A 217 -9.06 -13.10 19.13
N GLY A 218 -8.24 -12.16 19.61
CA GLY A 218 -8.17 -11.71 21.01
C GLY A 218 -8.54 -10.23 21.17
N GLU A 219 -8.42 -9.70 22.40
CA GLU A 219 -8.74 -8.29 22.72
C GLU A 219 -7.79 -7.27 22.05
N MET A 220 -6.69 -7.76 21.46
CA MET A 220 -5.64 -6.95 20.86
C MET A 220 -5.86 -6.83 19.34
N THR A 221 -6.31 -5.66 18.89
CA THR A 221 -6.46 -5.32 17.46
C THR A 221 -5.40 -4.31 17.00
N TYR A 222 -5.03 -4.34 15.72
CA TYR A 222 -4.08 -3.37 15.16
C TYR A 222 -4.75 -2.05 14.76
N GLY A 223 -6.05 -2.07 14.51
CA GLY A 223 -6.87 -0.91 14.15
C GLY A 223 -8.26 -1.34 13.69
N SER A 224 -9.12 -0.37 13.36
CA SER A 224 -10.46 -0.63 12.82
C SER A 224 -10.46 -0.90 11.31
N ASN A 225 -9.40 -0.51 10.60
CA ASN A 225 -9.27 -0.62 9.15
C ASN A 225 -7.78 -0.57 8.73
N PHE A 226 -7.52 -0.81 7.44
CA PHE A 226 -6.18 -0.81 6.88
C PHE A 226 -5.48 0.57 6.96
N LEU A 227 -6.22 1.68 6.96
CA LEU A 227 -5.64 3.02 7.12
C LEU A 227 -5.05 3.21 8.52
N ALA A 228 -5.72 2.70 9.55
CA ALA A 228 -5.19 2.68 10.90
C ALA A 228 -3.89 1.85 11.00
N LEU A 229 -3.82 0.73 10.26
CA LEU A 229 -2.60 -0.08 10.14
C LEU A 229 -1.45 0.73 9.52
N ILE A 230 -1.70 1.40 8.39
CA ILE A 230 -0.71 2.23 7.70
C ILE A 230 -0.26 3.40 8.60
N SER A 231 -1.20 4.10 9.24
CA SER A 231 -0.88 5.19 10.16
C SER A 231 0.01 4.70 11.31
N ARG A 232 -0.34 3.59 11.95
CA ARG A 232 0.46 3.00 13.02
C ARG A 232 1.86 2.58 12.55
N TYR A 233 1.96 2.03 11.33
CA TYR A 233 3.25 1.75 10.70
C TYR A 233 4.12 3.01 10.62
N PHE A 234 3.59 4.11 10.06
CA PHE A 234 4.33 5.38 9.96
C PHE A 234 4.73 5.94 11.33
N VAL A 235 3.85 5.88 12.33
CA VAL A 235 4.18 6.34 13.69
C VAL A 235 5.35 5.53 14.27
N LEU A 236 5.34 4.21 14.13
CA LEU A 236 6.44 3.38 14.61
C LEU A 236 7.72 3.60 13.80
N LEU A 237 7.60 3.78 12.49
CA LEU A 237 8.73 4.07 11.61
C LEU A 237 9.40 5.40 12.00
N LEU A 238 8.62 6.46 12.25
CA LEU A 238 9.14 7.76 12.69
C LEU A 238 9.76 7.68 14.09
N LYS A 239 9.15 6.93 15.01
CA LYS A 239 9.73 6.68 16.34
C LYS A 239 11.05 5.94 16.25
N GLN A 240 11.18 4.97 15.36
CA GLN A 240 12.45 4.27 15.14
C GLN A 240 13.49 5.18 14.45
N ALA A 241 13.07 5.97 13.47
CA ALA A 241 13.94 6.88 12.73
C ALA A 241 14.53 7.99 13.62
N THR A 242 13.81 8.40 14.67
CA THR A 242 14.23 9.44 15.63
C THR A 242 14.94 8.88 16.87
N SER A 243 14.99 7.55 17.02
CA SER A 243 15.68 6.90 18.14
C SER A 243 17.18 6.83 17.88
N SER A 244 17.98 7.36 18.81
CA SER A 244 19.46 7.37 18.75
C SER A 244 20.08 5.98 18.87
N LYS A 245 19.33 4.96 19.30
CA LYS A 245 19.81 3.59 19.49
C LYS A 245 19.78 2.75 18.21
N THR A 246 19.25 3.27 17.11
CA THR A 246 19.07 2.55 15.85
C THR A 246 19.68 3.32 14.69
N PHE A 247 19.88 2.67 13.53
CA PHE A 247 20.28 3.30 12.26
C PHE A 247 19.20 4.22 11.67
N GLY A 248 18.63 5.10 12.51
CA GLY A 248 17.55 6.03 12.18
C GLY A 248 17.86 7.02 11.06
N PRO A 249 19.10 7.53 10.90
CA PRO A 249 19.42 8.46 9.81
C PRO A 249 19.17 7.87 8.42
N LEU A 250 19.44 6.57 8.22
CA LEU A 250 19.23 5.92 6.93
C LEU A 250 17.74 5.76 6.61
N GLN A 251 16.93 5.43 7.61
CA GLN A 251 15.48 5.35 7.46
C GLN A 251 14.88 6.72 7.13
N LEU A 252 15.33 7.77 7.83
CA LEU A 252 14.88 9.14 7.57
C LEU A 252 15.28 9.59 6.16
N ALA A 253 16.53 9.34 5.76
CA ALA A 253 17.01 9.65 4.42
C ALA A 253 16.19 8.92 3.34
N ALA A 254 15.89 7.64 3.54
CA ALA A 254 15.06 6.87 2.61
C ALA A 254 13.64 7.46 2.48
N VAL A 255 13.00 7.84 3.60
CA VAL A 255 11.68 8.49 3.58
C VAL A 255 11.72 9.84 2.87
N VAL A 256 12.75 10.66 3.12
CA VAL A 256 12.93 11.97 2.48
C VAL A 256 13.14 11.80 0.97
N ILE A 257 14.04 10.92 0.56
CA ILE A 257 14.33 10.65 -0.86
C ILE A 257 13.05 10.16 -1.55
N ALA A 258 12.37 9.15 -0.98
CA ALA A 258 11.13 8.62 -1.55
C ALA A 258 10.07 9.72 -1.72
N SER A 259 9.87 10.55 -0.68
CA SER A 259 8.88 11.64 -0.71
C SER A 259 9.21 12.69 -1.78
N VAL A 260 10.46 13.14 -1.85
CA VAL A 260 10.91 14.12 -2.85
C VAL A 260 10.79 13.53 -4.26
N SER A 261 11.25 12.30 -4.48
CA SER A 261 11.16 11.62 -5.77
C SER A 261 9.72 11.45 -6.24
N THR A 262 8.79 11.11 -5.33
CA THR A 262 7.36 11.03 -5.66
C THR A 262 6.81 12.40 -6.07
N VAL A 263 7.07 13.45 -5.29
CA VAL A 263 6.55 14.80 -5.59
C VAL A 263 7.10 15.32 -6.93
N VAL A 264 8.41 15.19 -7.15
CA VAL A 264 9.06 15.61 -8.39
C VAL A 264 8.52 14.82 -9.58
N GLY A 265 8.47 13.48 -9.46
CA GLY A 265 7.99 12.60 -10.53
C GLY A 265 6.55 12.90 -10.94
N VAL A 266 5.63 13.03 -9.96
CA VAL A 266 4.22 13.36 -10.21
C VAL A 266 4.08 14.72 -10.87
N THR A 267 4.80 15.72 -10.36
CA THR A 267 4.75 17.09 -10.91
C THR A 267 5.26 17.12 -12.35
N ALA A 268 6.36 16.42 -12.65
CA ALA A 268 6.92 16.32 -13.99
C ALA A 268 5.96 15.58 -14.95
N ALA A 269 5.31 14.50 -14.48
CA ALA A 269 4.33 13.76 -15.25
C ALA A 269 3.16 14.66 -15.68
N ILE A 270 2.58 15.42 -14.74
CA ILE A 270 1.45 16.32 -15.02
C ILE A 270 1.87 17.46 -15.95
N ARG A 271 2.97 18.16 -15.64
CA ARG A 271 3.40 19.34 -16.41
C ARG A 271 3.74 18.99 -17.85
N GLY A 272 4.48 17.91 -18.06
CA GLY A 272 4.85 17.57 -19.43
C GLY A 272 3.67 17.03 -20.26
N SER A 273 2.60 16.50 -19.64
CA SER A 273 1.37 16.18 -20.37
C SER A 273 0.71 17.43 -20.91
N VAL A 274 0.70 18.51 -20.12
CA VAL A 274 0.16 19.81 -20.56
C VAL A 274 0.99 20.39 -21.70
N SER A 275 2.32 20.35 -21.59
CA SER A 275 3.21 20.85 -22.65
C SER A 275 3.03 20.10 -23.98
N SER A 276 2.86 18.78 -23.94
CA SER A 276 2.69 17.95 -25.15
C SER A 276 1.38 18.18 -25.89
N LYS A 277 0.39 18.80 -25.24
CA LYS A 277 -0.90 19.13 -25.86
C LYS A 277 -0.87 20.47 -26.61
N ASN A 278 0.07 21.34 -26.25
CA ASN A 278 0.17 22.69 -26.84
C ASN A 278 1.04 22.73 -28.10
N ASN A 279 1.76 21.64 -28.38
CA ASN A 279 2.56 21.42 -29.60
C ASN A 279 1.78 20.53 -30.55
#